data_AF-A0A176S138-F1
#
_entry.id   AF-A0A176S138-F1
#
_cell.length_a   1.000
_cell.length_b   1.000
_cell.length_c   1.000
_cell.angle_alpha   90.00
_cell.angle_beta   90.00
_cell.angle_gamma   90.00
#
_symmetry.space_group_name_H-M   'P 1'
#
loop_
_entity.id
_entity.type
_entity.pdbx_description
1 polymer ?
#
loop_
_entity_poly.entity_id
_entity_poly.type
_entity_poly.pdbx_seq_one_letter_code
_entity_poly.pdbx_strand_id
1 'polypeptide(L)'
;VILEMINALFKKDFYHFQAVLFKRFQIKFEDNIVWEVVKSDNQITLRLFENNALKEPVFVFDSDKVLPEWFTERVEQINIRLVDTQRLLVIAESLPTTFSQEATILKYANELAENIKSHLAKSMELASKLDSTYPSRLAKNRHQYEKISAEQVMAELQQLEKKRQLFHSVGLLALEENTDFLESTDKFMIPVLMVYIDDSKQKLQIFENFAQKLKCFLEIINNRFLYKTMSVDKQQGFIFTSTTTGKQIPATGLSCRIAFAIRSGVMCSRML
;
A
#
# COMPACT_ATOMS: atom_id res chain seq x y z
N VAL A 1 -21.83 14.80 1.58
CA VAL A 1 -23.22 15.15 1.93
C VAL A 1 -23.73 14.43 3.18
N ILE A 2 -24.11 13.14 3.16
CA ILE A 2 -24.70 12.47 4.36
C ILE A 2 -23.73 12.49 5.55
N LEU A 3 -22.45 12.16 5.33
CA LEU A 3 -21.44 12.15 6.38
C LEU A 3 -21.15 13.55 6.95
N GLU A 4 -21.23 14.57 6.11
CA GLU A 4 -21.06 15.99 6.49
C GLU A 4 -22.25 16.47 7.33
N MET A 5 -23.47 16.05 6.99
CA MET A 5 -24.67 16.31 7.79
C MET A 5 -24.59 15.65 9.16
N ILE A 6 -24.09 14.40 9.23
CA ILE A 6 -23.82 13.74 10.51
C ILE A 6 -22.79 14.55 11.30
N ASN A 7 -21.66 14.94 10.69
CA ASN A 7 -20.64 15.76 11.34
C ASN A 7 -21.21 17.06 11.92
N ALA A 8 -21.97 17.78 11.10
CA ALA A 8 -22.55 19.06 11.44
C ALA A 8 -23.50 18.94 12.64
N LEU A 9 -24.30 17.87 12.69
CA LEU A 9 -25.19 17.58 13.82
C LEU A 9 -24.42 17.45 15.13
N PHE A 10 -23.36 16.63 15.14
CA PHE A 10 -22.57 16.37 16.33
C PHE A 10 -21.60 17.49 16.68
N LYS A 11 -21.27 18.38 15.74
CA LYS A 11 -20.53 19.62 15.99
C LYS A 11 -21.42 20.80 16.40
N LYS A 12 -22.74 20.59 16.50
CA LYS A 12 -23.73 21.65 16.79
C LYS A 12 -23.76 22.76 15.73
N ASP A 13 -23.27 22.46 14.51
CA ASP A 13 -23.23 23.40 13.37
C ASP A 13 -24.50 23.25 12.52
N PHE A 14 -25.61 23.76 13.04
CA PHE A 14 -26.90 23.66 12.35
C PHE A 14 -26.97 24.51 11.07
N TYR A 15 -26.14 25.54 10.92
CA TYR A 15 -26.09 26.36 9.71
C TYR A 15 -25.68 25.56 8.47
N HIS A 16 -24.84 24.53 8.64
CA HIS A 16 -24.42 23.66 7.54
C HIS A 16 -25.61 22.98 6.83
N PHE A 17 -26.70 22.70 7.54
CA PHE A 17 -27.91 22.10 6.96
C PHE A 17 -28.70 23.09 6.07
N GLN A 18 -28.49 24.39 6.21
CA GLN A 18 -29.11 25.37 5.31
C GLN A 18 -28.54 25.27 3.88
N ALA A 19 -27.24 24.96 3.75
CA ALA A 19 -26.57 24.77 2.46
C ALA A 19 -26.93 23.44 1.77
N VAL A 20 -27.45 22.46 2.51
CA VAL A 20 -27.77 21.13 1.96
C VAL A 20 -29.24 21.05 1.52
N LEU A 21 -29.48 20.45 0.36
CA LEU A 21 -30.82 20.27 -0.21
C LEU A 21 -31.46 18.97 0.33
N PHE A 22 -32.25 19.08 1.40
CA PHE A 22 -33.02 17.97 1.98
C PHE A 22 -34.31 18.47 2.62
N LYS A 23 -35.32 17.58 2.72
CA LYS A 23 -36.58 17.85 3.44
C LYS A 23 -36.61 17.22 4.84
N ARG A 24 -36.06 16.01 4.96
CA ARG A 24 -36.04 15.21 6.19
C ARG A 24 -34.79 14.34 6.21
N PHE A 25 -34.12 14.27 7.36
CA PHE A 25 -32.97 13.42 7.62
C PHE A 25 -33.18 12.68 8.95
N GLN A 26 -32.97 11.37 8.99
CA GLN A 26 -33.22 10.55 10.18
C GLN A 26 -31.99 9.72 10.53
N ILE A 27 -31.62 9.70 11.81
CA ILE A 27 -30.62 8.80 12.38
C ILE A 27 -31.34 7.87 13.36
N LYS A 28 -31.22 6.56 13.13
CA LYS A 28 -31.75 5.53 14.02
C LYS A 28 -30.59 4.89 14.77
N PHE A 29 -30.70 4.88 16.09
CA PHE A 29 -29.72 4.26 16.97
C PHE A 29 -30.18 2.85 17.37
N GLU A 30 -29.24 2.03 17.83
CA GLU A 30 -29.51 0.63 18.23
C GLU A 30 -30.40 0.54 19.49
N ASP A 31 -30.45 1.61 20.29
CA ASP A 31 -31.30 1.74 21.48
C ASP A 31 -32.75 2.17 21.14
N ASN A 32 -33.16 2.07 19.87
CA ASN A 32 -34.47 2.47 19.35
C ASN A 32 -34.78 3.98 19.48
N ILE A 33 -33.76 4.80 19.72
CA ILE A 33 -33.89 6.26 19.64
C ILE A 33 -33.79 6.69 18.18
N VAL A 34 -34.67 7.59 17.76
CA VAL A 34 -34.63 8.18 16.40
C VAL A 34 -34.48 9.69 16.50
N TRP A 35 -33.44 10.22 15.86
CA TRP A 35 -33.24 11.65 15.68
C TRP A 35 -33.71 12.03 14.28
N GLU A 36 -34.67 12.94 14.18
CA GLU A 36 -35.19 13.44 12.91
C GLU A 36 -34.89 14.93 12.79
N VAL A 37 -34.16 15.30 11.73
CA VAL A 37 -33.92 16.70 11.35
C VAL A 37 -34.86 17.03 10.19
N VAL A 38 -35.73 18.02 10.39
CA VAL A 38 -36.67 18.51 9.38
C VAL A 38 -36.28 19.94 9.01
N LYS A 39 -36.29 20.25 7.71
CA LYS A 39 -36.04 21.59 7.18
C LYS A 39 -37.32 22.13 6.57
N SER A 40 -37.83 23.23 7.13
CA SER A 40 -39.03 23.93 6.67
C SER A 40 -38.74 25.42 6.58
N ASP A 41 -38.91 26.02 5.39
CA ASP A 41 -38.90 27.46 5.12
C ASP A 41 -37.88 28.28 5.93
N ASN A 42 -36.63 27.80 5.94
CA ASN A 42 -35.44 28.42 6.56
C ASN A 42 -35.18 28.11 8.05
N GLN A 43 -36.01 27.29 8.69
CA GLN A 43 -35.79 26.77 10.03
C GLN A 43 -35.42 25.28 10.00
N ILE A 44 -34.53 24.89 10.92
CA ILE A 44 -34.13 23.51 11.11
C ILE A 44 -34.67 23.06 12.46
N THR A 45 -35.54 22.05 12.43
CA THR A 45 -36.12 21.47 13.62
C THR A 45 -35.51 20.08 13.85
N LEU A 46 -34.92 19.87 15.02
CA LEU A 46 -34.52 18.56 15.52
C LEU A 46 -35.65 17.97 16.36
N ARG A 47 -36.08 16.75 16.02
CA ARG A 47 -37.12 16.00 16.71
C ARG A 47 -36.54 14.69 17.23
N LEU A 48 -36.75 14.41 18.51
CA LEU A 48 -36.38 13.15 19.14
C LEU A 48 -37.63 12.27 19.26
N PHE A 49 -37.51 11.01 18.87
CA PHE A 49 -38.54 10.01 19.09
C PHE A 49 -37.97 8.84 19.89
N GLU A 50 -38.68 8.46 20.95
CA GLU A 50 -38.45 7.21 21.68
C GLU A 50 -39.47 6.18 21.20
N ASN A 51 -39.00 4.96 20.98
CA ASN A 51 -39.71 3.89 20.29
C ASN A 51 -39.96 4.21 18.81
N ASN A 52 -39.75 3.21 17.95
CA ASN A 52 -39.88 3.32 16.48
C ASN A 52 -41.27 3.79 15.96
N ALA A 53 -42.24 4.03 16.85
CA ALA A 53 -43.51 4.64 16.54
C ALA A 53 -43.36 6.18 16.55
N LEU A 54 -43.01 6.77 15.41
CA LEU A 54 -42.93 8.21 15.13
C LEU A 54 -44.29 8.93 15.28
N LYS A 55 -44.97 8.81 16.43
CA LYS A 55 -46.30 9.36 16.70
C LYS A 55 -46.21 10.76 17.27
N GLU A 56 -45.46 10.93 18.37
CA GLU A 56 -45.23 12.23 19.00
C GLU A 56 -43.73 12.35 19.33
N PRO A 57 -43.08 13.47 18.99
CA PRO A 57 -41.70 13.69 19.36
C PRO A 57 -41.61 13.91 20.87
N VAL A 58 -40.75 13.14 21.53
CA VAL A 58 -40.39 13.32 22.94
C VAL A 58 -39.73 14.68 23.15
N PHE A 59 -39.07 15.19 22.10
CA PHE A 59 -38.41 16.49 22.16
C PHE A 59 -38.42 17.17 20.78
N VAL A 60 -38.66 18.48 20.76
CA VAL A 60 -38.62 19.32 19.56
C VAL A 60 -37.75 20.54 19.84
N PHE A 61 -36.76 20.77 18.99
CA PHE A 61 -35.86 21.89 19.09
C PHE A 61 -35.72 22.61 17.76
N ASP A 62 -35.80 23.94 17.83
CA ASP A 62 -35.59 24.82 16.69
C ASP A 62 -34.17 25.40 16.77
N SER A 63 -33.47 25.45 15.63
CA SER A 63 -32.09 25.96 15.50
C SER A 63 -31.83 27.35 16.09
N ASP A 64 -32.90 28.12 16.30
CA ASP A 64 -32.86 29.50 16.76
C ASP A 64 -32.87 29.62 18.30
N LYS A 65 -32.93 28.49 19.03
CA LYS A 65 -32.99 28.42 20.50
C LYS A 65 -31.69 27.88 21.10
N VAL A 66 -31.50 28.06 22.42
CA VAL A 66 -30.36 27.51 23.16
C VAL A 66 -30.49 25.99 23.25
N LEU A 67 -29.43 25.27 22.88
CA LEU A 67 -29.39 23.81 22.92
C LEU A 67 -29.63 23.28 24.35
N PRO A 68 -30.45 22.24 24.54
CA PRO A 68 -30.66 21.63 25.84
C PRO A 68 -29.37 21.09 26.45
N GLU A 69 -29.29 21.13 27.77
CA GLU A 69 -28.16 20.63 28.54
C GLU A 69 -27.94 19.12 28.30
N TRP A 70 -29.01 18.31 28.36
CA TRP A 70 -28.95 16.88 28.09
C TRP A 70 -28.40 16.53 26.69
N PHE A 71 -28.69 17.36 25.67
CA PHE A 71 -28.20 17.16 24.30
C PHE A 71 -26.71 17.47 24.22
N THR A 72 -26.30 18.56 24.86
CA THR A 72 -24.89 18.97 24.96
C THR A 72 -24.06 17.90 25.67
N GLU A 73 -24.52 17.40 26.81
CA GLU A 73 -23.86 16.32 27.56
C GLU A 73 -23.73 15.04 26.72
N ARG A 74 -24.81 14.63 26.05
CA ARG A 74 -24.82 13.39 25.27
C ARG A 74 -23.95 13.47 24.02
N VAL A 75 -23.92 14.63 23.33
CA VAL A 75 -23.05 14.84 22.17
C VAL A 75 -21.58 14.87 22.58
N GLU A 76 -21.24 15.45 23.74
CA GLU A 76 -19.87 15.49 24.26
C GLU A 76 -19.33 14.12 24.66
N GLN A 77 -20.19 13.20 25.09
CA GLN A 77 -19.81 11.81 25.38
C GLN A 77 -19.51 10.98 24.12
N ILE A 78 -20.00 11.42 22.94
CA ILE A 78 -19.84 10.69 21.70
C ILE A 78 -18.61 11.23 20.95
N ASN A 79 -17.49 10.53 21.08
CA ASN A 79 -16.28 10.86 20.31
C ASN A 79 -16.43 10.41 18.85
N ILE A 80 -16.98 11.28 18.00
CA ILE A 80 -17.11 10.99 16.58
C ILE A 80 -15.80 11.29 15.86
N ARG A 81 -15.12 10.21 15.48
CA ARG A 81 -14.05 10.26 14.49
C ARG A 81 -14.63 9.90 13.13
N LEU A 82 -14.97 10.91 12.34
CA LEU A 82 -15.26 10.67 10.94
C LEU A 82 -14.00 10.19 10.25
N VAL A 83 -14.06 8.94 9.80
CA VAL A 83 -13.09 8.38 8.89
C VAL A 83 -13.37 8.98 7.53
N ASP A 84 -12.76 10.12 7.28
CA ASP A 84 -12.85 10.76 5.99
C ASP A 84 -12.28 9.80 4.92
N THR A 85 -12.93 9.70 3.78
CA THR A 85 -12.41 8.89 2.66
C THR A 85 -11.11 9.48 2.11
N GLN A 86 -10.76 10.70 2.54
CA GLN A 86 -9.59 11.49 2.15
C GLN A 86 -8.39 11.35 3.11
N ARG A 87 -8.19 10.15 3.69
CA ARG A 87 -7.03 9.80 4.54
C ARG A 87 -5.64 9.96 3.90
N LEU A 88 -5.51 10.54 2.71
CA LEU A 88 -4.25 10.84 2.02
C LEU A 88 -3.80 12.29 2.14
N LEU A 89 -4.62 13.17 2.70
CA LEU A 89 -4.23 14.55 2.90
C LEU A 89 -3.18 14.61 4.01
N VAL A 90 -1.93 14.87 3.61
CA VAL A 90 -1.06 15.69 4.44
C VAL A 90 -1.72 17.06 4.43
N ILE A 91 -2.21 17.52 5.59
CA ILE A 91 -2.82 18.83 5.75
C ILE A 91 -1.70 19.86 5.56
N ALA A 92 -1.43 20.20 4.30
CA ALA A 92 -0.78 21.44 3.92
C ALA A 92 -1.92 22.33 3.43
N GLU A 93 -2.27 23.33 4.24
CA GLU A 93 -3.54 24.09 4.20
C GLU A 93 -3.79 24.94 2.94
N SER A 94 -3.13 24.70 1.80
CA SER A 94 -3.22 25.61 0.64
C SER A 94 -3.10 25.00 -0.76
N LEU A 95 -3.09 23.68 -0.93
CA LEU A 95 -2.93 23.06 -2.26
C LEU A 95 -4.16 22.28 -2.74
N PRO A 96 -4.48 22.30 -4.06
CA PRO A 96 -5.54 21.49 -4.65
C PRO A 96 -5.38 20.01 -4.31
N THR A 97 -6.48 19.33 -4.04
CA THR A 97 -6.56 17.95 -3.53
C THR A 97 -5.80 16.92 -4.40
N THR A 98 -5.72 17.15 -5.71
CA THR A 98 -4.99 16.33 -6.68
C THR A 98 -3.47 16.43 -6.52
N PHE A 99 -2.96 17.63 -6.21
CA PHE A 99 -1.52 17.92 -6.06
C PHE A 99 -0.93 17.23 -4.82
N SER A 100 -1.69 17.15 -3.72
CA SER A 100 -1.24 16.54 -2.46
C SER A 100 -1.11 15.01 -2.55
N GLN A 101 -2.00 14.35 -3.31
CA GLN A 101 -1.98 12.90 -3.49
C GLN A 101 -0.83 12.44 -4.39
N GLU A 102 -0.60 13.18 -5.47
CA GLU A 102 0.51 12.93 -6.39
C GLU A 102 1.86 13.04 -5.67
N ALA A 103 2.05 14.11 -4.89
CA ALA A 103 3.26 14.31 -4.10
C ALA A 103 3.54 13.15 -3.14
N THR A 104 2.48 12.54 -2.58
CA THR A 104 2.60 11.40 -1.67
C THR A 104 2.99 10.11 -2.40
N ILE A 105 2.38 9.81 -3.56
CA ILE A 105 2.76 8.64 -4.37
C ILE A 105 4.21 8.77 -4.85
N LEU A 106 4.57 9.95 -5.39
CA LEU A 106 5.93 10.22 -5.87
C LEU A 106 6.95 10.12 -4.72
N LYS A 107 6.61 10.61 -3.53
CA LYS A 107 7.45 10.45 -2.34
C LYS A 107 7.72 8.97 -2.05
N TYR A 108 6.69 8.13 -1.99
CA TYR A 108 6.88 6.70 -1.73
C TYR A 108 7.59 5.97 -2.87
N ALA A 109 7.34 6.35 -4.13
CA ALA A 109 8.06 5.83 -5.27
C ALA A 109 9.57 6.13 -5.18
N ASN A 110 9.91 7.37 -4.82
CA ASN A 110 11.30 7.78 -4.61
C ASN A 110 11.94 7.05 -3.42
N GLU A 111 11.25 6.95 -2.28
CA GLU A 111 11.74 6.18 -1.12
C GLU A 111 11.98 4.70 -1.48
N LEU A 112 11.13 4.13 -2.34
CA LEU A 112 11.33 2.77 -2.83
C LEU A 112 12.56 2.67 -3.74
N ALA A 113 12.70 3.57 -4.71
CA ALA A 113 13.82 3.60 -5.63
C ALA A 113 15.16 3.74 -4.88
N GLU A 114 15.22 4.60 -3.86
CA GLU A 114 16.41 4.75 -3.01
C GLU A 114 16.72 3.48 -2.19
N ASN A 115 15.70 2.80 -1.67
CA ASN A 115 15.91 1.50 -1.01
C ASN A 115 16.44 0.44 -1.98
N ILE A 116 15.93 0.38 -3.21
CA ILE A 116 16.44 -0.53 -4.25
C ILE A 116 17.91 -0.22 -4.53
N LYS A 117 18.26 1.05 -4.77
CA LYS A 117 19.64 1.48 -4.99
C LYS A 117 20.56 1.10 -3.83
N SER A 118 20.11 1.27 -2.59
CA SER A 118 20.88 0.87 -1.40
C SER A 118 21.19 -0.64 -1.38
N HIS A 119 20.21 -1.50 -1.68
CA HIS A 119 20.43 -2.94 -1.74
C HIS A 119 21.35 -3.34 -2.91
N LEU A 120 21.21 -2.68 -4.07
CA LEU A 120 22.10 -2.88 -5.21
C LEU A 120 23.55 -2.49 -4.86
N ALA A 121 23.76 -1.36 -4.17
CA ALA A 121 25.08 -0.94 -3.71
C ALA A 121 25.72 -1.96 -2.76
N LYS A 122 24.97 -2.47 -1.78
CA LYS A 122 25.43 -3.53 -0.87
C LYS A 122 25.80 -4.81 -1.62
N SER A 123 25.00 -5.18 -2.63
CA SER A 123 25.27 -6.36 -3.46
C SER A 123 26.53 -6.19 -4.31
N MET A 124 26.76 -5.00 -4.88
CA MET A 124 27.99 -4.67 -5.62
C MET A 124 29.23 -4.70 -4.73
N GLU A 125 29.15 -4.16 -3.51
CA GLU A 125 30.26 -4.22 -2.55
C GLU A 125 30.60 -5.67 -2.18
N LEU A 126 29.58 -6.49 -1.91
CA LEU A 126 29.76 -7.91 -1.63
C LEU A 126 30.33 -8.66 -2.83
N ALA A 127 29.88 -8.35 -4.05
CA ALA A 127 30.43 -8.94 -5.27
C ALA A 127 31.92 -8.66 -5.43
N SER A 128 32.35 -7.41 -5.21
CA SER A 128 33.78 -7.05 -5.27
C SER A 128 34.62 -7.82 -4.26
N LYS A 129 34.12 -8.00 -3.02
CA LYS A 129 34.79 -8.81 -1.99
C LYS A 129 34.87 -10.28 -2.38
N LEU A 130 33.80 -10.84 -2.93
CA LEU A 130 33.79 -12.22 -3.39
C LEU A 130 34.74 -12.41 -4.58
N ASP A 131 34.74 -11.52 -5.57
CA ASP A 131 35.59 -11.65 -6.75
C ASP A 131 37.08 -11.57 -6.39
N SER A 132 37.47 -10.64 -5.51
CA SER A 132 38.87 -10.51 -5.05
C SER A 132 39.40 -11.73 -4.29
N THR A 133 38.52 -12.52 -3.68
CA THR A 133 38.89 -13.71 -2.91
C THR A 133 38.54 -15.02 -3.64
N TYR A 134 38.04 -14.95 -4.88
CA TYR A 134 37.60 -16.11 -5.66
C TYR A 134 38.70 -17.16 -5.89
N PRO A 135 39.92 -16.83 -6.37
CA PRO A 135 40.96 -17.84 -6.60
C PRO A 135 41.32 -18.60 -5.32
N SER A 136 41.40 -17.88 -4.20
CA SER A 136 41.71 -18.44 -2.88
C SER A 136 40.60 -19.36 -2.36
N ARG A 137 39.32 -19.00 -2.55
CA ARG A 137 38.19 -19.87 -2.19
C ARG A 137 38.16 -21.14 -3.03
N LEU A 138 38.35 -21.01 -4.35
CA LEU A 138 38.36 -22.15 -5.26
C LEU A 138 39.49 -23.14 -4.92
N ALA A 139 40.69 -22.64 -4.63
CA ALA A 139 41.82 -23.49 -4.25
C ALA A 139 41.58 -24.22 -2.92
N LYS A 140 41.01 -23.54 -1.91
CA LYS A 140 40.75 -24.11 -0.58
C LYS A 140 39.60 -25.11 -0.55
N ASN A 141 38.51 -24.80 -1.24
CA ASN A 141 37.27 -25.56 -1.15
C ASN A 141 37.19 -26.70 -2.18
N ARG A 142 38.19 -26.86 -3.06
CA ARG A 142 38.18 -27.87 -4.14
C ARG A 142 37.80 -29.27 -3.65
N HIS A 143 38.41 -29.73 -2.56
CA HIS A 143 38.19 -31.07 -2.03
C HIS A 143 36.80 -31.25 -1.39
N GLN A 144 36.17 -30.17 -0.94
CA GLN A 144 34.83 -30.20 -0.34
C GLN A 144 33.76 -30.59 -1.37
N TYR A 145 33.99 -30.25 -2.64
CA TYR A 145 33.03 -30.47 -3.72
C TYR A 145 33.25 -31.78 -4.50
N GLU A 146 34.30 -32.56 -4.19
CA GLU A 146 34.61 -33.82 -4.90
C GLU A 146 33.52 -34.90 -4.76
N LYS A 147 32.71 -34.83 -3.70
CA LYS A 147 31.61 -35.77 -3.43
C LYS A 147 30.27 -35.33 -4.00
N ILE A 148 30.20 -34.13 -4.57
CA ILE A 148 28.96 -33.58 -5.10
C ILE A 148 28.71 -34.15 -6.50
N SER A 149 27.48 -34.60 -6.75
CA SER A 149 27.11 -35.11 -8.07
C SER A 149 26.75 -33.98 -9.02
N ALA A 150 26.86 -34.24 -10.33
CA ALA A 150 26.40 -33.31 -11.35
C ALA A 150 24.90 -33.00 -11.18
N GLU A 151 24.06 -33.97 -10.78
CA GLU A 151 22.64 -33.72 -10.55
C GLU A 151 22.39 -32.73 -9.40
N GLN A 152 23.20 -32.79 -8.34
CA GLN A 152 23.11 -31.84 -7.23
C GLN A 152 23.47 -30.41 -7.66
N VAL A 153 24.53 -30.25 -8.47
CA VAL A 153 24.89 -28.96 -9.07
C VAL A 153 23.74 -28.42 -9.90
N MET A 154 23.13 -29.25 -10.76
CA MET A 154 22.00 -28.84 -11.59
C MET A 154 20.79 -28.40 -10.75
N ALA A 155 20.45 -29.15 -9.70
CA ALA A 155 19.35 -28.80 -8.81
C ALA A 155 19.59 -27.44 -8.13
N GLU A 156 20.82 -27.16 -7.71
CA GLU A 156 21.20 -25.89 -7.10
C GLU A 156 21.12 -24.71 -8.09
N LEU A 157 21.57 -24.91 -9.33
CA LEU A 157 21.44 -23.92 -10.41
C LEU A 157 19.97 -23.62 -10.71
N GLN A 158 19.11 -24.64 -10.75
CA GLN A 158 17.66 -24.46 -10.94
C GLN A 158 17.03 -23.67 -9.78
N GLN A 159 17.44 -23.92 -8.53
CA GLN A 159 16.96 -23.14 -7.40
C GLN A 159 17.42 -21.68 -7.47
N LEU A 160 18.67 -21.46 -7.88
CA LEU A 160 19.21 -20.12 -8.09
C LEU A 160 18.40 -19.36 -9.15
N GLU A 161 18.09 -20.02 -10.26
CA GLU A 161 17.31 -19.42 -11.34
C GLU A 161 15.89 -19.07 -10.90
N LYS A 162 15.21 -19.95 -10.14
CA LYS A 162 13.91 -19.64 -9.54
C LYS A 162 13.95 -18.37 -8.68
N LYS A 163 15.03 -18.17 -7.90
CA LYS A 163 15.21 -16.94 -7.10
C LYS A 163 15.43 -15.71 -7.97
N ARG A 164 16.22 -15.83 -9.04
CA ARG A 164 16.43 -14.73 -10.01
C ARG A 164 15.13 -14.32 -10.68
N GLN A 165 14.32 -15.29 -11.11
CA GLN A 165 13.00 -15.06 -11.68
C GLN A 165 12.05 -14.36 -10.69
N LEU A 166 12.06 -14.78 -9.41
CA LEU A 166 11.30 -14.09 -8.37
C LEU A 166 11.71 -12.61 -8.27
N PHE A 167 13.02 -12.33 -8.16
CA PHE A 167 13.51 -10.96 -8.01
C PHE A 167 13.30 -10.11 -9.26
N HIS A 168 13.33 -10.75 -10.44
CA HIS A 168 12.93 -10.12 -11.68
C HIS A 168 11.44 -9.74 -11.68
N SER A 169 10.56 -10.66 -11.27
CA SER A 169 9.12 -10.42 -11.23
C SER A 169 8.70 -9.26 -10.32
N VAL A 170 9.48 -8.99 -9.26
CA VAL A 170 9.27 -7.84 -8.36
C VAL A 170 10.07 -6.59 -8.75
N GLY A 171 10.71 -6.57 -9.93
CA GLY A 171 11.40 -5.41 -10.49
C GLY A 171 12.79 -5.11 -9.92
N LEU A 172 13.39 -6.04 -9.15
CA LEU A 172 14.69 -5.82 -8.50
C LEU A 172 15.89 -6.18 -9.39
N LEU A 173 15.76 -7.22 -10.22
CA LEU A 173 16.82 -7.70 -11.10
C LEU A 173 16.38 -7.76 -12.56
N ALA A 174 17.32 -7.59 -13.48
CA ALA A 174 17.06 -7.91 -14.89
C ALA A 174 17.24 -9.43 -15.06
N LEU A 175 16.46 -10.04 -15.94
CA LEU A 175 16.77 -11.39 -16.43
C LEU A 175 18.00 -11.28 -17.33
N GLU A 176 19.04 -12.04 -17.02
CA GLU A 176 20.16 -12.24 -17.94
C GLU A 176 19.80 -13.43 -18.84
N GLU A 177 19.93 -13.27 -20.16
CA GLU A 177 19.46 -14.26 -21.15
C GLU A 177 20.30 -15.54 -21.23
N ASN A 178 21.42 -15.65 -20.50
CA ASN A 178 22.41 -16.69 -20.76
C ASN A 178 22.61 -17.63 -19.56
N THR A 179 21.91 -18.77 -19.58
CA THR A 179 22.21 -19.94 -18.74
C THR A 179 22.43 -21.23 -19.55
N ASP A 180 22.95 -21.12 -20.79
CA ASP A 180 23.37 -22.26 -21.62
C ASP A 180 24.67 -22.96 -21.15
N PHE A 181 24.95 -22.94 -19.84
CA PHE A 181 26.11 -23.63 -19.25
C PHE A 181 25.89 -25.14 -19.04
N LEU A 182 24.69 -25.64 -19.35
CA LEU A 182 24.16 -26.88 -18.77
C LEU A 182 24.38 -28.15 -19.61
N GLU A 183 24.82 -28.05 -20.86
CA GLU A 183 24.90 -29.24 -21.72
C GLU A 183 26.20 -30.06 -21.55
N SER A 184 27.23 -29.53 -20.87
CA SER A 184 28.49 -30.26 -20.67
C SER A 184 29.15 -29.95 -19.32
N THR A 185 28.52 -30.35 -18.22
CA THR A 185 29.15 -30.25 -16.90
C THR A 185 30.18 -31.36 -16.71
N ASP A 186 31.43 -31.10 -17.11
CA ASP A 186 32.56 -31.99 -16.82
C ASP A 186 32.83 -32.02 -15.30
N LYS A 187 33.34 -33.14 -14.78
CA LYS A 187 33.60 -33.36 -13.35
C LYS A 187 34.58 -32.32 -12.78
N PHE A 188 35.46 -31.80 -13.62
CA PHE A 188 36.40 -30.71 -13.28
C PHE A 188 35.72 -29.35 -13.05
N MET A 189 34.52 -29.13 -13.61
CA MET A 189 33.78 -27.88 -13.48
C MET A 189 32.95 -27.82 -12.19
N ILE A 190 32.72 -28.94 -11.51
CA ILE A 190 31.90 -29.00 -10.28
C ILE A 190 32.39 -28.03 -9.20
N PRO A 191 33.69 -27.98 -8.83
CA PRO A 191 34.18 -27.02 -7.83
C PRO A 191 34.02 -25.56 -8.27
N VAL A 192 34.20 -25.28 -9.56
CA VAL A 192 34.06 -23.94 -10.15
C VAL A 192 32.60 -23.47 -10.06
N LEU A 193 31.67 -24.32 -10.50
CA LEU A 193 30.24 -24.05 -10.45
C LEU A 193 29.74 -23.92 -9.02
N MET A 194 30.26 -24.72 -8.08
CA MET A 194 29.84 -24.62 -6.68
C MET A 194 30.27 -23.30 -6.03
N VAL A 195 31.50 -22.83 -6.26
CA VAL A 195 31.91 -21.50 -5.78
C VAL A 195 31.04 -20.41 -6.42
N TYR A 196 30.75 -20.51 -7.72
CA TYR A 196 29.83 -19.58 -8.39
C TYR A 196 28.42 -19.58 -7.79
N ILE A 197 27.87 -20.77 -7.49
CA ILE A 197 26.55 -20.94 -6.87
C ILE A 197 26.55 -20.30 -5.49
N ASP A 198 27.54 -20.59 -4.67
CA ASP A 198 27.67 -20.05 -3.32
C ASP A 198 27.79 -18.52 -3.33
N ASP A 199 28.60 -17.97 -4.24
CA ASP A 199 28.75 -16.53 -4.41
C ASP A 199 27.43 -15.89 -4.88
N SER A 200 26.74 -16.53 -5.83
CA SER A 200 25.45 -16.07 -6.33
C SER A 200 24.37 -16.10 -5.25
N LYS A 201 24.32 -17.17 -4.44
CA LYS A 201 23.39 -17.27 -3.29
C LYS A 201 23.61 -16.14 -2.31
N GLN A 202 24.86 -15.84 -1.95
CA GLN A 202 25.19 -14.73 -1.05
C GLN A 202 24.76 -13.37 -1.63
N LYS A 203 25.00 -13.13 -2.93
CA LYS A 203 24.56 -11.89 -3.61
C LYS A 203 23.03 -11.74 -3.58
N LEU A 204 22.30 -12.83 -3.83
CA LEU A 204 20.83 -12.84 -3.85
C LEU A 204 20.21 -12.73 -2.45
N GLN A 205 20.87 -13.26 -1.41
CA GLN A 205 20.38 -13.24 -0.03
C GLN A 205 20.09 -11.82 0.48
N ILE A 206 20.86 -10.82 0.03
CA ILE A 206 20.68 -9.41 0.36
C ILE A 206 19.27 -8.91 0.00
N PHE A 207 18.65 -9.48 -1.03
CA PHE A 207 17.34 -9.07 -1.52
C PHE A 207 16.18 -9.90 -0.96
N GLU A 208 16.41 -11.04 -0.30
CA GLU A 208 15.33 -12.00 0.01
C GLU A 208 14.18 -11.40 0.80
N ASN A 209 14.46 -10.77 1.95
CA ASN A 209 13.43 -10.15 2.79
C ASN A 209 12.72 -9.01 2.04
N PHE A 210 13.49 -8.15 1.38
CA PHE A 210 12.95 -7.02 0.65
C PHE A 210 12.07 -7.45 -0.54
N ALA A 211 12.49 -8.48 -1.28
CA ALA A 211 11.73 -9.05 -2.39
C ALA A 211 10.43 -9.70 -1.92
N GLN A 212 10.42 -10.41 -0.78
CA GLN A 212 9.21 -10.98 -0.22
C GLN A 212 8.20 -9.89 0.18
N LYS A 213 8.65 -8.83 0.85
CA LYS A 213 7.81 -7.69 1.21
C LYS A 213 7.24 -7.01 -0.03
N LEU A 214 8.08 -6.78 -1.05
CA LEU A 214 7.66 -6.21 -2.33
C LEU A 214 6.66 -7.10 -3.07
N LYS A 215 6.87 -8.42 -3.09
CA LYS A 215 5.93 -9.38 -3.69
C LYS A 215 4.55 -9.25 -3.04
N CYS A 216 4.48 -9.37 -1.72
CA CYS A 216 3.21 -9.25 -0.99
C CYS A 216 2.54 -7.89 -1.24
N PHE A 217 3.32 -6.82 -1.25
CA PHE A 217 2.81 -5.48 -1.55
C PHE A 217 2.22 -5.41 -2.97
N LEU A 218 2.96 -5.86 -3.98
CA LEU A 218 2.49 -5.89 -5.38
C LEU A 218 1.22 -6.73 -5.54
N GLU A 219 1.15 -7.90 -4.92
CA GLU A 219 -0.04 -8.77 -4.94
C GLU A 219 -1.25 -8.07 -4.32
N ILE A 220 -1.11 -7.49 -3.12
CA ILE A 220 -2.21 -6.78 -2.43
C ILE A 220 -2.74 -5.62 -3.29
N ILE A 221 -1.82 -4.87 -3.91
CA ILE A 221 -2.18 -3.69 -4.69
C ILE A 221 -2.83 -4.10 -6.01
N ASN A 222 -2.21 -5.01 -6.76
CA ASN A 222 -2.70 -5.44 -8.06
C ASN A 222 -4.03 -6.20 -7.96
N ASN A 223 -4.27 -6.95 -6.89
CA ASN A 223 -5.58 -7.57 -6.63
C ASN A 223 -6.72 -6.56 -6.43
N ARG A 224 -6.41 -5.30 -6.12
CA ARG A 224 -7.41 -4.23 -5.97
C ARG A 224 -7.66 -3.45 -7.26
N PHE A 225 -6.86 -3.66 -8.31
CA PHE A 225 -7.02 -2.96 -9.58
C PHE A 225 -7.79 -3.80 -10.59
N LEU A 226 -8.71 -3.16 -11.30
CA LEU A 226 -9.53 -3.81 -12.33
C LEU A 226 -8.93 -3.71 -13.72
N TYR A 227 -8.43 -2.53 -14.09
CA TYR A 227 -7.96 -2.23 -15.46
C TYR A 227 -6.53 -1.69 -15.50
N LYS A 228 -5.81 -1.79 -14.40
CA LYS A 228 -4.46 -1.23 -14.23
C LYS A 228 -3.59 -2.22 -13.47
N THR A 229 -2.30 -2.17 -13.73
CA THR A 229 -1.30 -2.94 -12.98
C THR A 229 -0.21 -2.01 -12.52
N MET A 230 0.31 -2.27 -11.33
CA MET A 230 1.50 -1.63 -10.79
C MET A 230 2.67 -2.60 -10.85
N SER A 231 3.79 -2.11 -11.36
CA SER A 231 5.09 -2.77 -11.31
C SER A 231 6.11 -1.86 -10.63
N VAL A 232 7.27 -2.43 -10.32
CA VAL A 232 8.39 -1.70 -9.74
C VAL A 232 9.49 -1.55 -10.78
N ASP A 233 10.07 -0.35 -10.83
CA ASP A 233 11.26 -0.02 -11.59
C ASP A 233 12.35 0.50 -10.66
N LYS A 234 13.61 0.18 -11.01
CA LYS A 234 14.78 0.49 -10.19
C LYS A 234 15.06 1.98 -10.08
N GLN A 235 14.67 2.77 -11.08
CA GLN A 235 14.94 4.20 -11.14
C GLN A 235 13.72 5.01 -10.70
N GLN A 236 12.54 4.66 -11.20
CA GLN A 236 11.31 5.42 -11.02
C GLN A 236 10.47 4.95 -9.82
N GLY A 237 10.79 3.79 -9.22
CA GLY A 237 9.99 3.23 -8.14
C GLY A 237 8.71 2.59 -8.67
N PHE A 238 7.56 3.23 -8.55
CA PHE A 238 6.29 2.66 -9.01
C PHE A 238 5.99 3.04 -10.47
N ILE A 239 5.70 2.04 -11.30
CA ILE A 239 5.17 2.22 -12.64
C ILE A 239 3.74 1.68 -12.70
N PHE A 240 2.83 2.46 -13.29
CA PHE A 240 1.46 2.05 -13.51
C PHE A 240 1.21 1.88 -15.01
N THR A 241 0.63 0.76 -15.39
CA THR A 241 0.29 0.45 -16.79
C THR A 241 -1.20 0.13 -16.92
N SER A 242 -1.80 0.56 -18.01
CA SER A 242 -3.18 0.20 -18.34
C SER A 242 -3.22 -1.19 -18.97
N THR A 243 -3.99 -2.10 -18.41
CA THR A 243 -4.16 -3.46 -18.98
C THR A 243 -4.86 -3.46 -20.33
N THR A 244 -5.68 -2.43 -20.61
CA THR A 244 -6.45 -2.31 -21.86
C THR A 244 -5.66 -1.70 -23.01
N THR A 245 -4.71 -0.81 -22.74
CA THR A 245 -3.96 -0.08 -23.77
C THR A 245 -2.47 -0.37 -23.77
N GLY A 246 -1.95 -1.05 -22.73
CA GLY A 246 -0.52 -1.26 -22.50
C GLY A 246 0.26 0.01 -22.17
N LYS A 247 -0.37 1.19 -22.18
CA LYS A 247 0.33 2.46 -21.98
C LYS A 247 0.59 2.73 -20.50
N GLN A 248 1.73 3.36 -20.22
CA GLN A 248 2.06 3.87 -18.91
C GLN A 248 1.11 5.01 -18.53
N ILE A 249 0.65 4.98 -17.28
CA ILE A 249 -0.25 5.97 -16.71
C ILE A 249 0.61 6.86 -15.79
N PRO A 250 0.69 8.18 -16.03
CA PRO A 250 1.41 9.07 -15.15
C PRO A 250 0.74 9.12 -13.78
N ALA A 251 1.52 9.43 -12.73
CA ALA A 251 1.01 9.53 -11.37
C ALA A 251 -0.17 10.52 -11.25
N THR A 252 -0.17 11.58 -12.07
CA THR A 252 -1.25 12.57 -12.23
C THR A 252 -2.59 11.98 -12.68
N GLY A 253 -2.57 10.85 -13.40
CA GLY A 253 -3.75 10.18 -13.93
C GLY A 253 -4.31 9.08 -13.02
N LEU A 254 -3.76 8.92 -11.81
CA LEU A 254 -4.17 7.90 -10.86
C LEU A 254 -5.33 8.41 -9.99
N SER A 255 -6.45 7.69 -9.97
CA SER A 255 -7.59 8.00 -9.10
C SER A 255 -7.22 7.87 -7.61
N CYS A 256 -7.90 8.61 -6.73
CA CYS A 256 -7.72 8.58 -5.26
C CYS A 256 -7.66 7.15 -4.65
N ARG A 257 -8.32 6.16 -5.27
CA ARG A 257 -8.34 4.75 -4.81
C ARG A 257 -6.96 4.08 -4.89
N ILE A 258 -6.10 4.50 -5.82
CA ILE A 258 -4.77 3.92 -6.06
C ILE A 258 -3.78 4.43 -5.01
N ALA A 259 -3.78 5.74 -4.77
CA ALA A 259 -3.06 6.36 -3.67
C ALA A 259 -3.39 5.69 -2.31
N PHE A 260 -4.68 5.33 -2.11
CA PHE A 260 -5.15 4.72 -0.87
C PHE A 260 -4.61 3.30 -0.71
N ALA A 261 -4.66 2.51 -1.79
CA ALA A 261 -4.10 1.17 -1.81
C ALA A 261 -2.61 1.20 -1.42
N ILE A 262 -1.81 2.08 -2.04
CA ILE A 262 -0.36 2.21 -1.81
C ILE A 262 -0.07 2.57 -0.35
N ARG A 263 -0.71 3.60 0.22
CA ARG A 263 -0.49 3.95 1.64
C ARG A 263 -0.91 2.81 2.58
N SER A 264 -2.04 2.13 2.30
CA SER A 264 -2.49 1.01 3.12
C SER A 264 -1.53 -0.19 3.06
N GLY A 265 -1.00 -0.50 1.88
CA GLY A 265 -0.01 -1.57 1.71
C GLY A 265 1.34 -1.22 2.34
N VAL A 266 1.82 0.02 2.20
CA VAL A 266 3.06 0.50 2.83
C VAL A 266 2.94 0.51 4.36
N MET A 267 1.80 0.95 4.91
CA MET A 267 1.54 0.89 6.35
C MET A 267 1.49 -0.56 6.85
N CYS A 268 0.84 -1.45 6.12
CA CYS A 268 0.78 -2.88 6.47
C CYS A 268 2.18 -3.53 6.41
N SER A 269 3.03 -3.13 5.47
CA SER A 269 4.40 -3.62 5.34
C SER A 269 5.38 -3.03 6.37
N ARG A 270 5.08 -1.87 6.97
CA ARG A 270 5.86 -1.29 8.09
C ARG A 270 5.48 -1.87 9.45
N MET A 271 4.34 -2.55 9.55
CA MET A 271 3.84 -3.20 10.76
C MET A 271 4.24 -4.69 10.88
N LEU A 272 4.99 -5.21 9.90
CA LEU A 272 5.56 -6.57 9.83
C LEU A 272 7.09 -6.51 9.70
#